data_AF-A0A7W1WSC2-F1
#
_entry.id   AF-A0A7W1WSC2-F1
#
_cell.length_a   1.000
_cell.length_b   1.000
_cell.length_c   1.000
_cell.angle_alpha   90.00
_cell.angle_beta   90.00
_cell.angle_gamma   90.00
#
_symmetry.space_group_name_H-M   'P 1'
#
loop_
_entity.id
_entity.type
_entity.pdbx_description
1 polymer ?
#
loop_
_entity_poly.entity_id
_entity_poly.type
_entity_poly.pdbx_seq_one_letter_code
_entity_poly.pdbx_strand_id
1 'polypeptide(L)'
;MDELKHWSIQEQVTLFVTLFTAFIVLLYRYSGQEDIIVGTPVSNRNRSEIEGLIGFFVNTLALRTNLSGNPSFQQLVKKVKEMFAEAYMHQDIPFEKLVAELKPERDVSQSPLFRVMFALQNAPLPPLELPGLVFEPVEVYNDTAKFDLFLSITELEDGLSCVLEYSYRIIRFRYGGTNDGAL
;
A
#
# COMPACT_ATOMS: atom_id res chain seq x y z
N MET A 1 -8.64 7.09 -16.34
CA MET A 1 -7.32 6.45 -16.19
C MET A 1 -6.23 7.24 -16.91
N ASP A 2 -6.48 7.62 -18.16
CA ASP A 2 -5.50 8.34 -19.00
C ASP A 2 -5.03 9.66 -18.42
N GLU A 3 -5.90 10.43 -17.75
CA GLU A 3 -5.51 11.69 -17.10
C GLU A 3 -4.50 11.47 -15.97
N LEU A 4 -4.67 10.45 -15.13
CA LEU A 4 -3.72 10.14 -14.04
C LEU A 4 -2.38 9.67 -14.57
N LYS A 5 -2.39 8.83 -15.61
CA LYS A 5 -1.17 8.39 -16.30
C LYS A 5 -0.46 9.58 -16.95
N HIS A 6 -1.22 10.41 -17.67
CA HIS A 6 -0.70 11.61 -18.32
C HIS A 6 -0.07 12.57 -17.30
N TRP A 7 -0.77 12.83 -16.19
CA TRP A 7 -0.24 13.66 -15.11
C TRP A 7 1.06 13.08 -14.52
N SER A 8 1.09 11.77 -14.28
CA SER A 8 2.29 11.09 -13.76
C SER A 8 3.48 11.25 -14.70
N ILE A 9 3.25 11.12 -16.02
CA ILE A 9 4.27 11.34 -17.06
C ILE A 9 4.77 12.79 -17.05
N GLN A 10 3.86 13.77 -16.97
CA GLN A 10 4.22 15.20 -16.92
C GLN A 10 5.10 15.54 -15.71
N GLU A 11 4.81 14.95 -14.56
CA GLU A 11 5.58 15.11 -13.33
C GLU A 11 6.82 14.19 -13.27
N GLN A 12 7.07 13.40 -14.32
CA GLN A 12 8.17 12.45 -14.44
C GLN A 12 8.21 11.43 -13.29
N VAL A 13 7.04 10.90 -12.94
CA VAL A 13 6.86 9.89 -11.89
C VAL A 13 6.04 8.71 -12.42
N THR A 14 6.12 7.59 -11.70
CA THR A 14 5.26 6.43 -11.98
C THR A 14 3.85 6.68 -11.46
N LEU A 15 2.86 5.98 -12.02
CA LEU A 15 1.49 5.98 -11.50
C LEU A 15 1.45 5.59 -10.01
N PHE A 16 2.31 4.66 -9.62
CA PHE A 16 2.49 4.26 -8.23
C PHE A 16 2.84 5.42 -7.30
N VAL A 17 3.81 6.27 -7.65
CA VAL A 17 4.18 7.46 -6.85
C VAL A 17 3.00 8.42 -6.74
N THR A 18 2.26 8.63 -7.82
CA THR A 18 1.07 9.49 -7.84
C THR A 18 -0.01 8.96 -6.90
N LEU A 19 -0.37 7.68 -7.02
CA LEU A 19 -1.42 7.05 -6.20
C LEU A 19 -1.00 6.93 -4.73
N PHE A 20 0.26 6.57 -4.45
CA PHE A 20 0.81 6.55 -3.10
C PHE A 20 0.75 7.94 -2.47
N THR A 21 1.10 8.99 -3.21
CA THR A 21 1.03 10.37 -2.70
C THR A 21 -0.40 10.79 -2.41
N ALA A 22 -1.35 10.46 -3.29
CA ALA A 22 -2.77 10.70 -3.05
C ALA A 22 -3.26 9.96 -1.79
N PHE A 23 -2.80 8.73 -1.56
CA PHE A 23 -3.12 7.95 -0.37
C PHE A 23 -2.52 8.56 0.90
N ILE A 24 -1.28 9.03 0.88
CA ILE A 24 -0.66 9.77 1.99
C ILE A 24 -1.46 11.03 2.34
N VAL A 25 -1.91 11.79 1.34
CA VAL A 25 -2.78 12.96 1.56
C VAL A 25 -4.10 12.56 2.20
N LEU A 26 -4.72 11.45 1.75
CA LEU A 26 -5.92 10.90 2.37
C LEU A 26 -5.68 10.59 3.85
N LEU A 27 -4.61 9.88 4.18
CA LEU A 27 -4.26 9.53 5.56
C LEU A 27 -4.03 10.79 6.41
N TYR A 28 -3.33 11.80 5.89
CA TYR A 28 -3.15 13.09 6.57
C TYR A 28 -4.49 13.75 6.89
N ARG A 29 -5.41 13.80 5.91
CA ARG A 29 -6.74 14.42 6.09
C ARG A 29 -7.58 13.73 7.15
N TYR A 30 -7.46 12.41 7.30
CA TYR A 30 -8.24 11.64 8.28
C TYR A 30 -7.58 11.55 9.66
N SER A 31 -6.26 11.52 9.73
CA SER A 31 -5.52 11.35 10.99
C SER A 31 -5.05 12.67 11.61
N GLY A 32 -4.88 13.72 10.81
CA GLY A 32 -4.20 14.95 11.20
C GLY A 32 -2.69 14.79 11.42
N GLN A 33 -2.11 13.62 11.15
CA GLN A 33 -0.69 13.35 11.36
C GLN A 33 0.14 13.84 10.17
N GLU A 34 1.15 14.65 10.44
CA GLU A 34 2.07 15.15 9.40
C GLU A 34 3.25 14.21 9.13
N ASP A 35 3.48 13.20 9.96
CA ASP A 35 4.57 12.23 9.82
C ASP A 35 4.00 10.82 9.75
N ILE A 36 3.95 10.27 8.54
CA ILE A 36 3.20 9.06 8.23
C ILE A 36 4.15 7.99 7.68
N ILE A 37 4.10 6.79 8.26
CA ILE A 37 4.83 5.62 7.76
C ILE A 37 3.84 4.65 7.11
N VAL A 38 4.08 4.32 5.85
CA VAL A 38 3.30 3.33 5.09
C VAL A 38 4.21 2.21 4.62
N GLY A 39 3.77 0.97 4.81
CA GLY A 39 4.42 -0.21 4.26
C GLY A 39 4.07 -0.43 2.79
N THR A 40 5.02 -0.85 1.98
CA THR A 40 4.73 -1.31 0.62
C THR A 40 5.53 -2.57 0.27
N PRO A 41 4.91 -3.57 -0.37
CA PRO A 41 5.62 -4.77 -0.75
C PRO A 41 6.46 -4.48 -2.00
N VAL A 42 7.67 -5.00 -2.04
CA VAL A 42 8.54 -4.99 -3.22
C VAL A 42 8.93 -6.41 -3.59
N SER A 43 8.81 -6.73 -4.87
CA SER A 43 9.29 -7.98 -5.42
C SER A 43 10.81 -7.93 -5.46
N ASN A 44 11.51 -8.63 -4.56
CA ASN A 44 12.98 -8.69 -4.57
C ASN A 44 13.50 -9.65 -5.67
N ARG A 45 12.87 -9.58 -6.85
CA ARG A 45 13.19 -10.34 -8.07
C ARG A 45 13.91 -9.45 -9.08
N ASN A 46 14.91 -8.72 -8.60
CA ASN A 46 15.68 -7.74 -9.37
C ASN A 46 16.76 -8.38 -10.27
N ARG A 47 16.86 -9.71 -10.29
CA ARG A 47 17.80 -10.48 -11.12
C ARG A 47 17.05 -11.55 -11.91
N SER A 48 17.40 -11.72 -13.17
CA SER A 48 16.82 -12.71 -14.08
C SER A 48 16.88 -14.14 -13.53
N GLU A 49 17.92 -14.45 -12.75
CA GLU A 49 18.21 -15.76 -12.18
C GLU A 49 17.20 -16.18 -11.10
N ILE A 50 16.52 -15.22 -10.48
CA ILE A 50 15.55 -15.46 -9.39
C ILE A 50 14.10 -15.15 -9.81
N GLU A 51 13.90 -14.61 -11.00
CA GLU A 51 12.58 -14.21 -11.50
C GLU A 51 11.63 -15.41 -11.63
N GLY A 52 12.14 -16.53 -12.14
CA GLY A 52 11.39 -17.78 -12.34
C GLY A 52 11.42 -18.76 -11.16
N LEU A 53 12.07 -18.40 -10.05
CA LEU A 53 12.18 -19.31 -8.90
C LEU A 53 10.92 -19.29 -8.04
N ILE A 54 10.49 -20.49 -7.63
CA ILE A 54 9.45 -20.66 -6.62
C ILE A 54 10.09 -20.42 -5.24
N GLY A 55 9.65 -19.36 -4.55
CA GLY A 55 10.17 -18.99 -3.23
C GLY A 55 9.60 -17.66 -2.73
N PHE A 56 9.80 -17.38 -1.44
CA PHE A 56 9.36 -16.13 -0.81
C PHE A 56 10.42 -15.04 -0.95
N PHE A 57 10.27 -14.21 -1.99
CA PHE A 57 11.20 -13.11 -2.33
C PHE A 57 10.59 -11.72 -2.10
N VAL A 58 9.38 -11.64 -1.53
CA VAL A 58 8.76 -10.34 -1.24
C VAL A 58 9.45 -9.75 -0.02
N ASN A 59 9.95 -8.53 -0.16
CA ASN A 59 10.38 -7.71 0.97
C ASN A 59 9.36 -6.58 1.19
N THR A 60 9.41 -5.92 2.34
CA THR A 60 8.55 -4.78 2.65
C THR A 60 9.39 -3.55 2.94
N LEU A 61 9.08 -2.44 2.26
CA LEU A 61 9.68 -1.13 2.54
C LEU A 61 8.77 -0.34 3.46
N ALA A 62 9.32 0.20 4.54
CA ALA A 62 8.63 1.15 5.41
C ALA A 62 8.98 2.58 4.98
N LEU A 63 7.99 3.33 4.48
CA LEU A 63 8.19 4.60 3.82
C LEU A 63 7.63 5.74 4.67
N ARG A 64 8.52 6.58 5.20
CA ARG A 64 8.18 7.70 6.08
C ARG A 64 8.06 8.99 5.27
N THR A 65 6.87 9.56 5.21
CA THR A 65 6.60 10.82 4.51
C THR A 65 6.25 11.92 5.51
N ASN A 66 6.92 13.08 5.39
CA ASN A 66 6.69 14.26 6.20
C ASN A 66 5.94 15.35 5.39
N LEU A 67 4.71 15.66 5.82
CA LEU A 67 3.81 16.66 5.26
C LEU A 67 3.84 18.00 6.00
N SER A 68 4.74 18.19 6.96
CA SER A 68 4.87 19.46 7.68
C SER A 68 5.18 20.63 6.74
N GLY A 69 4.69 21.81 7.10
CA GLY A 69 4.80 23.02 6.28
C GLY A 69 3.79 23.11 5.13
N ASN A 70 2.77 22.24 5.09
CA ASN A 70 1.67 22.28 4.14
C ASN A 70 2.13 22.34 2.65
N PRO A 71 2.89 21.34 2.18
CA PRO A 71 3.39 21.32 0.81
C PRO A 71 2.23 21.21 -0.20
N SER A 72 2.41 21.79 -1.39
CA SER A 72 1.52 21.50 -2.51
C SER A 72 1.62 20.03 -2.91
N PHE A 73 0.61 19.52 -3.61
CA PHE A 73 0.61 18.12 -4.07
C PHE A 73 1.83 17.81 -4.95
N GLN A 74 2.21 18.72 -5.86
CA GLN A 74 3.39 18.57 -6.71
C GLN A 74 4.69 18.54 -5.90
N GLN A 75 4.81 19.36 -4.86
CA GLN A 75 5.96 19.31 -3.95
C GLN A 75 6.03 17.98 -3.21
N LEU A 76 4.88 17.46 -2.76
CA LEU A 76 4.81 16.18 -2.08
C LEU A 76 5.15 15.02 -3.00
N VAL A 77 4.68 15.03 -4.26
CA VAL A 77 5.04 14.01 -5.26
C VAL A 77 6.54 13.95 -5.52
N LYS A 78 7.22 15.10 -5.57
CA LYS A 78 8.69 15.15 -5.69
C LYS A 78 9.38 14.54 -4.47
N LYS A 79 8.96 14.91 -3.26
CA LYS A 79 9.48 14.31 -2.01
C LYS A 79 9.28 12.80 -1.98
N VAL A 80 8.10 12.32 -2.39
CA VAL A 80 7.78 10.89 -2.43
C VAL A 80 8.63 10.16 -3.47
N LYS A 81 8.82 10.74 -4.66
CA LYS A 81 9.71 10.21 -5.70
C LYS A 81 11.14 10.03 -5.17
N GLU A 82 11.69 11.05 -4.49
CA GLU A 82 13.04 11.02 -3.92
C GLU A 82 13.16 9.96 -2.83
N MET A 83 12.20 9.90 -1.90
CA MET A 83 12.12 8.87 -0.87
C MET A 83 12.09 7.45 -1.50
N PHE A 84 11.30 7.24 -2.55
CA PHE A 84 11.26 5.95 -3.23
C PHE A 84 12.60 5.59 -3.85
N ALA A 85 13.24 6.53 -4.54
CA ALA A 85 14.55 6.31 -5.13
C ALA A 85 15.58 5.89 -4.07
N GLU A 86 15.56 6.53 -2.89
CA GLU A 86 16.41 6.15 -1.75
C GLU A 86 16.06 4.77 -1.19
N ALA A 87 14.77 4.49 -0.95
CA ALA A 87 14.32 3.21 -0.43
C ALA A 87 14.68 2.05 -1.37
N TYR A 88 14.61 2.25 -2.69
CA TYR A 88 14.99 1.24 -3.68
C TYR A 88 16.50 0.94 -3.68
N MET A 89 17.36 1.90 -3.33
CA MET A 89 18.80 1.65 -3.16
C MET A 89 19.11 0.71 -1.99
N HIS A 90 18.17 0.58 -1.04
CA HIS A 90 18.30 -0.25 0.15
C HIS A 90 17.28 -1.39 0.21
N GLN A 91 16.61 -1.72 -0.91
CA GLN A 91 15.53 -2.71 -0.95
C GLN A 91 15.95 -4.13 -0.55
N ASP A 92 17.24 -4.44 -0.61
CA ASP A 92 17.80 -5.75 -0.25
C ASP A 92 17.91 -5.93 1.28
N ILE A 93 17.70 -4.88 2.08
CA ILE A 93 17.68 -4.98 3.55
C ILE A 93 16.34 -5.63 3.96
N PRO A 94 16.35 -6.83 4.58
CA PRO A 94 15.13 -7.46 5.04
C PRO A 94 14.43 -6.60 6.09
N PHE A 95 13.11 -6.45 5.96
CA PHE A 95 12.29 -5.72 6.92
C PHE A 95 12.51 -6.20 8.36
N GLU A 96 12.69 -7.51 8.57
CA GLU A 96 12.92 -8.11 9.88
C GLU A 96 14.23 -7.63 10.51
N LYS A 97 15.26 -7.36 9.71
CA LYS A 97 16.51 -6.79 10.22
C LYS A 97 16.32 -5.35 10.68
N LEU A 98 15.53 -4.57 9.95
CA LEU A 98 15.20 -3.19 10.34
C LEU A 98 14.44 -3.19 11.68
N VAL A 99 13.46 -4.08 11.85
CA VAL A 99 12.71 -4.23 13.11
C VAL A 99 13.64 -4.64 14.26
N ALA A 100 14.55 -5.59 14.02
CA ALA A 100 15.49 -6.07 15.03
C ALA A 100 16.45 -4.98 15.51
N GLU A 101 16.85 -4.06 14.62
CA GLU A 101 17.73 -2.94 14.94
C GLU A 101 16.98 -1.81 15.68
N LEU A 102 15.81 -1.41 15.16
CA LEU A 102 15.02 -0.30 15.73
C LEU A 102 14.34 -0.65 17.05
N LYS A 103 14.12 -1.94 17.32
CA LYS A 103 13.49 -2.45 18.56
C LYS A 103 12.24 -1.65 18.98
N PRO A 104 11.25 -1.48 18.09
CA PRO A 104 10.02 -0.78 18.45
C PRO A 104 9.28 -1.51 19.58
N GLU A 105 8.40 -0.80 20.26
CA GLU A 105 7.53 -1.41 21.26
C GLU A 105 6.72 -2.55 20.63
N ARG A 106 6.73 -3.72 21.28
CA ARG A 106 6.21 -4.95 20.69
C ARG A 106 4.74 -5.13 21.08
N ASP A 107 3.85 -4.93 20.12
CA ASP A 107 2.46 -5.38 20.20
C ASP A 107 2.24 -6.50 19.17
N VAL A 108 1.91 -7.70 19.63
CA VAL A 108 1.65 -8.87 18.76
C VAL A 108 0.42 -8.68 17.86
N SER A 109 -0.41 -7.69 18.16
CA SER A 109 -1.62 -7.36 17.43
C SER A 109 -1.39 -6.31 16.33
N GLN A 110 -0.14 -5.88 16.11
CA GLN A 110 0.21 -4.79 15.21
C GLN A 110 1.50 -5.09 14.43
N SER A 111 1.61 -4.49 13.25
CA SER A 111 2.88 -4.44 12.53
C SER A 111 3.84 -3.47 13.24
N PRO A 112 5.14 -3.83 13.36
CA PRO A 112 6.07 -3.19 14.29
C PRO A 112 6.48 -1.76 13.92
N LEU A 113 6.40 -1.35 12.65
CA LEU A 113 6.88 -0.04 12.18
C LEU A 113 5.81 0.80 11.47
N PHE A 114 4.74 0.18 10.99
CA PHE A 114 3.67 0.85 10.29
C PHE A 114 2.36 0.09 10.48
N ARG A 115 1.26 0.81 10.45
CA ARG A 115 -0.09 0.23 10.61
C ARG A 115 -0.86 0.16 9.30
N VAL A 116 -0.37 0.86 8.27
CA VAL A 116 -1.03 1.01 6.98
C VAL A 116 -0.14 0.44 5.88
N MET A 117 -0.74 -0.30 4.96
CA MET A 117 -0.07 -0.89 3.81
C MET A 117 -0.65 -0.32 2.50
N PHE A 118 0.20 -0.14 1.49
CA PHE A 118 -0.19 0.25 0.14
C PHE A 118 0.47 -0.65 -0.89
N ALA A 119 -0.31 -1.18 -1.83
CA ALA A 119 0.19 -1.97 -2.95
C ALA A 119 -0.48 -1.54 -4.26
N LEU A 120 0.29 -1.56 -5.34
CA LEU A 120 -0.20 -1.45 -6.72
C LEU A 120 0.27 -2.67 -7.49
N GLN A 121 -0.67 -3.41 -8.07
CA GLN A 121 -0.43 -4.57 -8.91
C GLN A 121 -0.56 -4.15 -10.37
N ASN A 122 0.55 -4.22 -11.10
CA ASN A 122 0.63 -3.81 -12.51
C ASN A 122 0.57 -5.01 -13.48
N ALA A 123 0.37 -6.23 -12.98
CA ALA A 123 0.34 -7.43 -13.80
C ALA A 123 -0.78 -8.36 -13.32
N PRO A 124 -1.84 -8.58 -14.13
CA PRO A 124 -2.78 -9.65 -13.85
C PRO A 124 -2.06 -10.99 -13.94
N LEU A 125 -2.49 -11.96 -13.13
CA LEU A 125 -2.11 -13.36 -13.34
C LEU A 125 -2.61 -13.75 -14.75
N PRO A 126 -1.73 -14.25 -15.64
CA PRO A 126 -2.19 -14.75 -16.92
C PRO A 126 -3.21 -15.88 -16.68
N PRO A 127 -4.24 -16.00 -17.53
CA PRO A 127 -5.20 -17.09 -17.42
C PRO A 127 -4.46 -18.43 -17.46
N LEU A 128 -4.82 -19.34 -16.56
CA LEU A 128 -4.26 -20.68 -16.57
C LEU A 128 -4.88 -21.45 -17.74
N GLU A 129 -4.12 -21.63 -18.82
CA GLU A 129 -4.57 -22.36 -19.98
C GLU A 129 -4.05 -23.80 -19.94
N LEU A 130 -4.97 -24.77 -19.78
CA LEU A 130 -4.69 -26.18 -20.01
C LEU A 130 -5.65 -26.71 -21.08
N PRO A 131 -5.17 -27.46 -22.09
CA PRO A 131 -6.03 -27.98 -23.15
C PRO A 131 -7.24 -28.74 -22.60
N GLY A 132 -8.44 -28.33 -23.00
CA GLY A 132 -9.70 -28.97 -22.61
C GLY A 132 -10.23 -28.60 -21.22
N LEU A 133 -9.60 -27.65 -20.51
CA LEU A 133 -10.06 -27.16 -19.22
C LEU A 133 -10.29 -25.65 -19.25
N VAL A 134 -11.35 -25.21 -18.58
CA VAL A 134 -11.64 -23.79 -18.30
C VAL A 134 -11.42 -23.57 -16.82
N PHE A 135 -10.60 -22.58 -16.48
CA PHE A 135 -10.35 -22.18 -15.09
C PHE A 135 -11.09 -20.88 -14.79
N GLU A 136 -11.85 -20.89 -13.71
CA GLU A 136 -12.48 -19.70 -13.16
C GLU A 136 -11.88 -19.43 -11.77
N PRO A 137 -11.45 -18.19 -11.48
CA PRO A 137 -11.01 -17.82 -10.13
C PRO A 137 -12.14 -18.05 -9.13
N VAL A 138 -11.85 -18.75 -8.04
CA VAL A 138 -12.74 -18.80 -6.87
C VAL A 138 -12.28 -17.74 -5.90
N GLU A 139 -13.16 -16.78 -5.59
CA GLU A 139 -12.88 -15.79 -4.55
C GLU A 139 -12.73 -16.48 -3.19
N VAL A 140 -11.57 -16.29 -2.57
CA VAL A 140 -11.33 -16.71 -1.18
C VAL A 140 -11.47 -15.46 -0.31
N TYR A 141 -12.54 -15.42 0.49
CA TYR A 141 -12.72 -14.36 1.46
C TYR A 141 -11.72 -14.52 2.61
N ASN A 142 -10.85 -13.53 2.79
CA ASN A 142 -9.99 -13.41 3.96
C ASN A 142 -10.72 -12.57 5.02
N ASP A 143 -11.17 -13.20 6.10
CA ASP A 143 -11.84 -12.53 7.23
C ASP A 143 -10.84 -11.97 8.26
N THR A 144 -9.59 -11.76 7.84
CA THR A 144 -8.50 -11.30 8.70
C THR A 144 -7.85 -10.07 8.11
N ALA A 145 -7.79 -8.99 8.89
CA ALA A 145 -7.01 -7.81 8.55
C ALA A 145 -5.62 -7.90 9.19
N LYS A 146 -4.57 -7.91 8.38
CA LYS A 146 -3.17 -7.94 8.89
C LYS A 146 -2.65 -6.58 9.31
N PHE A 147 -3.27 -5.53 8.75
CA PHE A 147 -2.96 -4.13 9.00
C PHE A 147 -4.24 -3.42 9.46
N ASP A 148 -4.09 -2.23 10.03
CA ASP A 148 -5.24 -1.38 10.32
C ASP A 148 -5.96 -1.00 9.03
N LEU A 149 -5.19 -0.70 8.00
CA LEU A 149 -5.67 -0.37 6.66
C LEU A 149 -4.71 -0.96 5.63
N PHE A 150 -5.24 -1.62 4.61
CA PHE A 150 -4.48 -2.04 3.45
C PHE A 150 -5.23 -1.64 2.18
N LEU A 151 -4.65 -0.70 1.43
CA LEU A 151 -5.11 -0.34 0.10
C LEU A 151 -4.32 -1.13 -0.94
N SER A 152 -5.00 -2.05 -1.63
CA SER A 152 -4.47 -2.76 -2.78
C SER A 152 -5.17 -2.27 -4.04
N ILE A 153 -4.39 -1.79 -5.00
CA ILE A 153 -4.89 -1.30 -6.29
C ILE A 153 -4.40 -2.25 -7.37
N THR A 154 -5.29 -2.63 -8.29
CA THR A 154 -4.94 -3.39 -9.49
C THR A 154 -5.22 -2.52 -10.71
N GLU A 155 -4.23 -2.39 -11.58
CA GLU A 155 -4.42 -1.74 -12.87
C GLU A 155 -5.10 -2.70 -13.85
N LEU A 156 -6.24 -2.26 -14.40
CA LEU A 156 -7.01 -2.95 -15.43
C LEU A 156 -6.94 -2.17 -16.75
N GLU A 157 -7.35 -2.78 -17.86
CA GLU A 157 -7.34 -2.13 -19.17
C GLU A 157 -8.19 -0.84 -19.18
N ASP A 158 -9.31 -0.84 -18.47
CA ASP A 158 -10.32 0.23 -18.44
C ASP A 158 -10.29 1.06 -17.14
N GLY A 159 -9.39 0.77 -16.20
CA GLY A 159 -9.35 1.53 -14.95
C GLY A 159 -8.49 0.97 -13.83
N LEU A 160 -8.87 1.31 -12.60
CA LEU A 160 -8.26 0.86 -11.36
C LEU A 160 -9.31 0.11 -10.55
N SER A 161 -9.00 -1.13 -10.16
CA SER A 161 -9.75 -1.83 -9.13
C SER A 161 -9.06 -1.59 -7.79
N CYS A 162 -9.78 -1.01 -6.83
CA CYS A 162 -9.26 -0.67 -5.52
C CYS A 162 -9.94 -1.53 -4.46
N VAL A 163 -9.17 -2.30 -3.71
CA VAL A 163 -9.62 -3.05 -2.55
C VAL A 163 -9.05 -2.39 -1.30
N LEU A 164 -9.94 -1.99 -0.39
CA LEU A 164 -9.57 -1.43 0.90
C LEU A 164 -9.95 -2.44 2.00
N GLU A 165 -8.95 -3.14 2.51
CA GLU A 165 -9.08 -4.00 3.69
C GLU A 165 -8.83 -3.15 4.94
N TYR A 166 -9.62 -3.36 6.00
CA TYR A 166 -9.48 -2.63 7.25
C TYR A 166 -9.76 -3.51 8.45
N SER A 167 -9.14 -3.19 9.58
CA SER A 167 -9.45 -3.85 10.85
C SER A 167 -10.75 -3.29 11.43
N TYR A 168 -11.70 -4.16 11.81
CA TYR A 168 -12.91 -3.70 12.52
C TYR A 168 -12.59 -3.00 13.85
N ARG A 169 -11.39 -3.23 14.42
CA ARG A 169 -10.95 -2.63 15.68
C ARG A 169 -10.79 -1.12 15.61
N ILE A 170 -10.50 -0.56 14.43
CA ILE A 170 -10.28 0.88 14.26
C ILE A 170 -11.54 1.64 13.86
N ILE A 171 -12.59 0.94 13.40
CA ILE A 171 -13.86 1.57 13.01
C ILE A 171 -14.83 1.48 14.18
N ARG A 172 -15.10 2.61 14.83
CA ARG A 172 -16.28 2.75 15.70
C ARG A 172 -17.47 3.18 14.85
N PHE A 173 -18.38 2.25 14.57
CA PHE A 173 -19.71 2.61 14.07
C PHE A 173 -20.42 3.44 15.14
N ARG A 174 -20.43 4.77 14.99
CA ARG A 174 -21.42 5.61 15.68
C ARG A 174 -22.73 5.44 14.91
N TYR A 175 -23.59 4.53 15.35
CA TYR A 175 -24.99 4.61 14.97
C TYR A 175 -25.53 5.94 15.50
N GLY A 176 -25.75 6.89 14.60
CA GLY A 176 -26.44 8.14 14.88
C GLY A 176 -27.93 7.87 15.09
N GLY A 177 -28.29 7.36 16.26
CA GLY A 177 -29.64 7.33 16.77
C GLY A 177 -29.82 8.39 17.84
N THR A 178 -30.07 9.63 17.45
CA THR A 178 -30.69 10.62 18.34
C THR A 178 -32.21 10.49 18.23
N ASN A 179 -32.85 9.86 19.21
CA ASN A 179 -33.76 10.55 20.13
C ASN A 179 -34.49 9.57 21.07
N ASP A 180 -34.23 9.78 22.36
CA ASP A 180 -35.20 10.14 23.40
C ASP A 180 -36.51 9.35 23.52
N GLY A 181 -36.67 8.72 24.68
CA GLY A 181 -37.90 8.08 25.10
C GLY A 181 -37.73 7.43 26.47
N ALA A 182 -38.07 8.18 27.51
CA ALA A 182 -38.17 7.73 28.89
C ALA A 182 -38.83 6.36 29.07
N LEU A 183 -38.23 5.50 29.92
CA LEU A 183 -38.72 5.11 31.25
C LEU A 183 -37.69 4.18 31.91
#